data_AF-A0A1I8BQ64-F1
#
_entry.id   AF-A0A1I8BQ64-F1
#
_cell.length_a   1.000
_cell.length_b   1.000
_cell.length_c   1.000
_cell.angle_alpha   90.00
_cell.angle_beta   90.00
_cell.angle_gamma   90.00
#
_symmetry.space_group_name_H-M   'P 1'
#
loop_
_entity.id
_entity.type
_entity.pdbx_description
1 polymer ?
#
loop_
_entity_poly.entity_id
_entity_poly.type
_entity_poly.pdbx_seq_one_letter_code
_entity_poly.pdbx_strand_id
1 'polypeptide(L)'
;MDQVPRRIILGMVANADFVGQQRTTPFFFQNFNLRDISITAGGVTFPTAPYSLDFPNGKYARIYHDMQEAIGYAGTLESNGISMFRYANGGFCFFVFNLTNSQEDNGARDVRSNQKREQRV
;
A
#
# COMPACT_ATOMS: atom_id res chain seq x y z
N MET A 1 18.39 -2.76 21.05
CA MET A 1 17.07 -3.25 20.63
C MET A 1 16.86 -2.77 19.22
N ASP A 2 16.84 -3.67 18.25
CA ASP A 2 16.51 -3.30 16.87
C ASP A 2 15.01 -2.99 16.81
N GLN A 3 14.68 -1.73 16.54
CA GLN A 3 13.31 -1.31 16.30
C GLN A 3 13.00 -1.50 14.82
N VAL A 4 12.03 -2.36 14.54
CA VAL A 4 11.50 -2.55 13.19
C VAL A 4 10.25 -1.67 13.02
N PRO A 5 10.10 -0.95 11.88
CA PRO A 5 8.88 -0.21 11.60
C PRO A 5 7.65 -1.11 11.62
N ARG A 6 6.51 -0.61 12.09
CA ARG A 6 5.25 -1.38 12.11
C ARG A 6 4.69 -1.63 10.72
N ARG A 7 4.86 -0.64 9.83
CA ARG A 7 4.39 -0.64 8.45
C ARG A 7 5.40 0.05 7.55
N ILE A 8 5.55 -0.46 6.34
CA ILE A 8 6.30 0.18 5.26
C ILE A 8 5.35 0.43 4.10
N ILE A 9 5.31 1.68 3.63
CA ILE A 9 4.62 2.09 2.42
C ILE A 9 5.70 2.53 1.43
N LEU A 10 5.80 1.85 0.30
CA LEU A 10 6.76 2.13 -0.75
C LEU A 10 6.03 2.62 -2.00
N GLY A 11 6.46 3.75 -2.55
CA GLY A 11 6.07 4.24 -3.87
C GLY A 11 7.32 4.46 -4.71
N MET A 12 7.29 4.08 -5.98
CA MET A 12 8.39 4.31 -6.91
C MET A 12 8.01 5.41 -7.89
N VAL A 13 8.94 6.33 -8.14
CA VAL A 13 8.74 7.48 -9.03
C VAL A 13 9.89 7.57 -10.03
N ALA A 14 9.62 8.02 -11.26
CA ALA A 14 10.70 8.23 -12.23
C ALA A 14 11.56 9.43 -11.79
N ASN A 15 12.87 9.38 -12.06
CA ASN A 15 13.76 10.49 -11.71
C ASN A 15 13.31 11.82 -12.35
N ALA A 16 12.81 11.77 -13.59
CA ALA A 16 12.27 12.94 -14.29
C ALA A 16 11.01 13.53 -13.62
N ASP A 17 10.19 12.67 -13.00
CA ASP A 17 8.99 13.06 -12.27
C ASP A 17 9.34 13.61 -10.88
N PHE A 18 10.37 13.05 -10.24
CA PHE A 18 10.89 13.49 -8.95
C PHE A 18 11.55 14.88 -9.02
N VAL A 19 12.40 15.10 -10.01
CA VAL A 19 13.06 16.41 -10.23
C VAL A 19 12.05 17.48 -10.66
N GLY A 20 10.96 17.07 -11.33
CA GLY A 20 9.90 17.94 -11.79
C GLY A 20 10.22 18.61 -13.12
N GLN A 21 9.54 18.17 -14.19
CA GLN A 21 9.48 18.89 -15.47
C GLN A 21 8.11 19.57 -15.57
N GLN A 22 7.96 20.54 -16.47
CA GLN A 22 6.70 21.31 -16.58
C GLN A 22 5.43 20.48 -16.80
N ARG A 23 5.56 19.21 -17.20
CA ARG A 23 4.45 18.30 -17.48
C ARG A 23 4.44 17.04 -16.59
N THR A 24 5.31 16.96 -15.59
CA THR A 24 5.42 15.79 -14.72
C THR A 24 5.18 16.16 -13.26
N THR A 25 4.95 15.14 -12.42
CA THR A 25 4.65 15.34 -11.00
C THR A 25 5.31 14.23 -10.17
N PRO A 26 5.89 14.56 -8.99
CA PRO A 26 6.52 13.56 -8.12
C PRO A 26 5.49 12.62 -7.46
N PHE A 27 4.20 12.87 -7.66
CA PHE A 27 3.10 12.04 -7.16
C PHE A 27 2.60 11.01 -8.19
N PHE A 28 3.37 10.74 -9.24
CA PHE A 28 3.09 9.68 -10.21
C PHE A 28 3.83 8.39 -9.84
N PHE A 29 3.20 7.57 -8.99
CA PHE A 29 3.79 6.33 -8.49
C PHE A 29 3.50 5.17 -9.43
N GLN A 30 4.50 4.77 -10.21
CA GLN A 30 4.36 3.75 -11.25
C GLN A 30 4.97 2.40 -10.82
N ASN A 31 4.47 1.32 -11.43
CA ASN A 31 4.86 -0.04 -11.07
C ASN A 31 6.24 -0.47 -11.62
N PHE A 32 6.78 0.23 -12.62
CA PHE A 32 8.04 -0.08 -13.30
C PHE A 32 8.18 -1.53 -13.80
N ASN A 33 7.06 -2.20 -14.09
CA ASN A 33 7.00 -3.63 -14.42
C ASN A 33 7.72 -4.52 -13.39
N LEU A 34 7.59 -4.15 -12.11
CA LEU A 34 8.10 -4.93 -10.98
C LEU A 34 7.53 -6.34 -11.03
N ARG A 35 8.40 -7.34 -10.85
CA ARG A 35 8.03 -8.78 -10.92
C ARG A 35 7.83 -9.41 -9.56
N ASP A 36 8.58 -8.96 -8.55
CA ASP A 36 8.51 -9.44 -7.19
C ASP A 36 9.04 -8.36 -6.24
N ILE A 37 8.57 -8.40 -4.99
CA ILE A 37 9.02 -7.51 -3.92
C ILE A 37 8.80 -8.17 -2.56
N SER A 38 9.83 -8.10 -1.71
CA SER A 38 9.77 -8.62 -0.36
C SER A 38 10.56 -7.75 0.61
N ILE A 39 10.15 -7.76 1.87
CA ILE A 39 10.86 -7.11 2.98
C ILE A 39 11.27 -8.19 3.98
N THR A 40 12.55 -8.21 4.36
CA THR A 40 13.05 -9.09 5.43
C THR A 40 13.42 -8.25 6.64
N ALA A 41 12.81 -8.53 7.78
CA ALA A 41 13.08 -7.87 9.04
C ALA A 41 13.05 -8.89 10.19
N GLY A 42 14.08 -8.89 11.04
CA GLY A 42 14.14 -9.79 12.20
C GLY A 42 14.09 -11.29 11.85
N GLY A 43 14.57 -11.68 10.66
CA GLY A 43 14.52 -13.07 10.17
C GLY A 43 13.18 -13.51 9.57
N VAL A 44 12.17 -12.62 9.53
CA VAL A 44 10.88 -12.86 8.89
C VAL A 44 10.82 -12.12 7.57
N THR A 45 10.29 -12.77 6.52
CA THR A 45 10.09 -12.16 5.20
C THR A 45 8.61 -11.93 4.91
N PHE A 46 8.30 -10.75 4.37
CA PHE A 46 6.97 -10.27 4.06
C PHE A 46 6.86 -9.96 2.55
N PRO A 47 5.77 -10.39 1.88
CA PRO A 47 4.80 -11.38 2.35
C PRO A 47 5.44 -12.77 2.54
N THR A 48 4.79 -13.63 3.33
CA THR A 48 5.23 -15.02 3.50
C THR A 48 5.23 -15.80 2.17
N ALA A 49 4.21 -15.58 1.35
CA ALA A 49 4.14 -16.11 0.00
C ALA A 49 4.61 -15.04 -0.99
N PRO A 50 5.67 -15.27 -1.78
CA PRO A 50 6.20 -14.30 -2.75
C PRO A 50 5.14 -13.82 -3.74
N TYR A 51 5.38 -12.67 -4.35
CA TYR A 51 4.53 -12.22 -5.45
C TYR A 51 5.04 -12.79 -6.78
N SER A 52 4.14 -12.93 -7.75
CA SER A 52 4.50 -13.19 -9.14
C SER A 52 3.75 -12.17 -9.98
N LEU A 53 4.32 -10.96 -10.03
CA LEU A 53 3.69 -9.79 -10.60
C LEU A 53 3.90 -9.74 -12.12
N ASP A 54 2.84 -9.36 -12.80
CA ASP A 54 2.83 -9.10 -14.24
C ASP A 54 1.76 -8.04 -14.51
N PHE A 55 2.18 -6.78 -14.45
CA PHE A 55 1.29 -5.64 -14.66
C PHE A 55 0.65 -5.63 -16.05
N PRO A 56 1.41 -5.86 -17.15
CA PRO A 56 0.84 -5.96 -18.49
C PRO A 56 -0.25 -7.02 -18.62
N ASN A 57 -0.10 -8.17 -17.96
CA ASN A 57 -1.06 -9.29 -18.05
C ASN A 57 -2.07 -9.36 -16.90
N GLY A 58 -2.22 -8.30 -16.09
CA GLY A 58 -3.25 -8.27 -15.04
C GLY A 58 -2.90 -9.02 -13.75
N LYS A 59 -1.69 -9.57 -13.60
CA LYS A 59 -1.27 -10.32 -12.40
C LYS A 59 -0.76 -9.38 -11.31
N TYR A 60 -1.65 -8.57 -10.76
CA TYR A 60 -1.35 -7.66 -9.64
C TYR A 60 -2.54 -7.52 -8.66
N ALA A 61 -3.58 -8.34 -8.82
CA ALA A 61 -4.76 -8.32 -7.97
C ALA A 61 -4.44 -8.52 -6.49
N ARG A 62 -3.55 -9.48 -6.19
CA ARG A 62 -3.16 -9.80 -4.81
C ARG A 62 -2.47 -8.61 -4.14
N ILE A 63 -1.44 -8.05 -4.77
CA ILE A 63 -0.69 -6.94 -4.17
C ILE A 63 -1.53 -5.66 -4.03
N TYR A 64 -2.48 -5.45 -4.94
CA TYR A 64 -3.50 -4.40 -4.81
C TYR A 64 -4.44 -4.66 -3.62
N HIS A 65 -4.93 -5.89 -3.46
CA HIS A 65 -5.77 -6.26 -2.32
C HIS A 65 -5.03 -6.09 -0.98
N ASP A 66 -3.80 -6.60 -0.90
CA ASP A 66 -2.94 -6.50 0.29
C ASP A 66 -2.70 -5.03 0.66
N MET A 67 -2.51 -4.16 -0.34
CA MET A 67 -2.43 -2.71 -0.12
C MET A 67 -3.73 -2.17 0.48
N GLN A 68 -4.89 -2.44 -0.12
CA GLN A 68 -6.20 -1.97 0.38
C GLN A 68 -6.52 -2.51 1.79
N GLU A 69 -6.11 -3.73 2.10
CA GLU A 69 -6.24 -4.32 3.43
C GLU A 69 -5.36 -3.58 4.44
N ALA A 70 -4.09 -3.35 4.09
CA ALA A 70 -3.15 -2.69 4.99
C ALA A 70 -3.52 -1.24 5.34
N ILE A 71 -4.19 -0.53 4.43
CA ILE A 71 -4.71 0.83 4.70
C ILE A 71 -6.16 0.83 5.25
N GLY A 72 -6.78 -0.33 5.41
CA GLY A 72 -8.05 -0.51 6.13
C GLY A 72 -9.32 -0.38 5.29
N TYR A 73 -9.24 -0.43 3.95
CA TYR A 73 -10.41 -0.36 3.06
C TYR A 73 -10.93 -1.74 2.61
N ALA A 74 -10.11 -2.80 2.68
CA ALA A 74 -10.58 -4.14 2.32
C ALA A 74 -11.75 -4.60 3.20
N GLY A 75 -12.79 -5.12 2.56
CA GLY A 75 -14.02 -5.58 3.23
C GLY A 75 -14.87 -4.45 3.84
N THR A 76 -14.63 -3.19 3.47
CA THR A 76 -15.48 -2.06 3.86
C THR A 76 -16.38 -1.62 2.70
N LEU A 77 -17.44 -0.86 3.00
CA LEU A 77 -18.28 -0.20 1.98
C LEU A 77 -17.68 1.15 1.53
N GLU A 78 -16.47 1.48 1.99
CA GLU A 78 -15.79 2.73 1.66
C GLU A 78 -14.64 2.51 0.69
N SER A 79 -14.21 3.61 0.08
CA SER A 79 -13.16 3.63 -0.93
C SER A 79 -12.24 4.81 -0.73
N ASN A 80 -10.96 4.60 -0.97
CA ASN A 80 -9.93 5.64 -1.10
C ASN A 80 -9.85 6.24 -2.52
N GLY A 81 -10.72 5.82 -3.45
CA GLY A 81 -10.72 6.29 -4.84
C GLY A 81 -9.59 5.72 -5.71
N ILE A 82 -8.81 4.77 -5.19
CA ILE A 82 -7.77 4.07 -5.96
C ILE A 82 -8.39 2.76 -6.45
N SER A 83 -8.88 2.75 -7.69
CA SER A 83 -9.31 1.51 -8.33
C SER A 83 -8.12 0.66 -8.75
N MET A 84 -8.35 -0.63 -8.97
CA MET A 84 -7.34 -1.54 -9.50
C MET A 84 -6.74 -1.06 -10.84
N PHE A 85 -7.53 -0.36 -11.68
CA PHE A 85 -7.02 0.27 -12.90
C PHE A 85 -6.09 1.46 -12.60
N ARG A 86 -6.47 2.35 -11.66
CA ARG A 86 -5.62 3.49 -11.26
C ARG A 86 -4.35 3.04 -10.55
N TYR A 87 -4.40 1.94 -9.82
CA TYR A 87 -3.23 1.30 -9.20
C TYR A 87 -2.20 0.90 -10.26
N ALA A 88 -2.60 0.17 -11.30
CA ALA A 88 -1.68 -0.31 -12.33
C ALA A 88 -1.25 0.78 -13.33
N ASN A 89 -2.17 1.66 -13.75
CA ASN A 89 -1.97 2.54 -14.90
C ASN A 89 -2.08 4.05 -14.57
N GLY A 90 -2.51 4.40 -13.35
CA GLY A 90 -2.90 5.77 -13.02
C GLY A 90 -1.89 6.55 -12.16
N GLY A 91 -0.73 5.96 -11.82
CA GLY A 91 0.25 6.61 -10.94
C GLY A 91 -0.07 6.49 -9.44
N PHE A 92 -0.84 5.48 -9.04
CA PHE A 92 -1.22 5.22 -7.64
C PHE A 92 -0.73 3.86 -7.14
N CYS A 93 0.42 3.39 -7.65
CA CYS A 93 0.99 2.10 -7.29
C CYS A 93 1.83 2.20 -6.01
N PHE A 94 1.21 1.87 -4.88
CA PHE A 94 1.90 1.74 -3.59
C PHE A 94 2.01 0.28 -3.18
N PHE A 95 3.15 -0.08 -2.57
CA PHE A 95 3.38 -1.39 -1.97
C PHE A 95 3.37 -1.22 -0.46
N VAL A 96 2.44 -1.89 0.22
CA VAL A 96 2.24 -1.72 1.66
C VAL A 96 2.47 -3.04 2.37
N PHE A 97 3.38 -3.03 3.34
CA PHE A 97 3.73 -4.19 4.15
C PHE A 97 3.48 -3.87 5.61
N ASN A 98 2.66 -4.67 6.28
CA ASN A 98 2.53 -4.66 7.73
C ASN A 98 3.56 -5.64 8.31
N LEU A 99 4.54 -5.13 9.06
CA LEU A 99 5.60 -5.94 9.67
C LEU A 99 5.22 -6.36 11.10
N THR A 100 4.27 -5.67 11.72
CA THR A 100 3.70 -6.04 13.03
C THR A 100 2.18 -5.90 13.03
N ASN A 101 1.45 -6.95 13.41
CA ASN A 101 -0.01 -6.96 13.49
C ASN A 101 -0.49 -6.44 14.85
N SER A 102 -0.34 -5.15 15.09
CA SER A 102 -1.09 -4.51 16.17
C SER A 102 -2.43 -4.06 15.58
N GLN A 103 -3.53 -4.56 16.16
CA GLN A 103 -4.91 -4.34 15.70
C GLN A 103 -5.30 -2.85 15.61
N GLU A 104 -4.55 -1.99 16.29
CA GLU A 104 -4.72 -0.54 16.37
C GLU A 104 -4.33 0.20 15.06
N ASP A 105 -3.60 -0.44 14.13
CA ASP A 105 -3.08 0.22 12.92
C ASP A 105 -4.05 0.28 11.73
N ASN A 106 -5.31 -0.10 11.93
CA ASN A 106 -6.35 -0.02 10.90
C ASN A 106 -6.95 1.40 10.87
N GLY A 107 -6.21 2.38 10.36
CA GLY A 107 -6.55 3.81 10.45
C GLY A 107 -8.01 4.15 10.09
N ALA A 108 -8.57 3.58 9.01
CA ALA A 108 -9.96 3.84 8.62
C ALA A 108 -11.01 3.20 9.56
N ARG A 109 -10.66 2.12 10.27
CA ARG A 109 -11.53 1.47 11.26
C ARG A 109 -11.38 2.10 12.65
N ASP A 110 -10.16 2.46 13.03
CA ASP A 110 -9.85 2.95 14.37
C ASP A 110 -10.38 4.37 14.63
N VAL A 111 -10.27 5.27 13.63
CA VAL A 111 -10.88 6.61 13.71
C VAL A 111 -12.38 6.51 14.00
N ARG A 112 -13.08 5.51 13.42
CA ARG A 112 -14.51 5.33 13.64
C ARG A 112 -14.88 4.72 14.97
N SER A 113 -14.09 3.78 15.50
CA SER A 113 -14.33 3.25 16.84
C SER A 113 -14.21 4.35 17.88
N ASN A 114 -13.27 5.28 17.70
CA ASN A 114 -13.08 6.42 18.60
C ASN A 114 -14.21 7.44 18.45
N GLN A 115 -14.62 7.78 17.23
CA GLN A 115 -15.72 8.71 16.98
C GLN A 115 -17.08 8.20 17.48
N LYS A 116 -17.35 6.88 17.39
CA LYS A 116 -18.57 6.26 17.97
C LYS A 116 -18.55 6.18 19.50
N ARG A 117 -17.36 6.15 20.12
CA ARG A 117 -17.21 6.17 21.58
C ARG A 117 -17.44 7.56 22.16
N GLU A 118 -16.97 8.60 21.48
CA GLU A 118 -17.15 10.00 21.88
C GLU A 118 -18.62 10.47 21.77
N GLN A 119 -19.40 9.92 20.84
CA GLN A 119 -20.83 10.24 20.70
C GLN A 119 -21.75 9.48 21.68
N ARG A 120 -21.19 8.63 22.53
CA ARG A 120 -21.92 7.84 23.54
C ARG A 120 -21.73 8.35 24.98
N VAL A 121 -21.13 9.53 25.15
CA VAL A 121 -20.97 10.23 26.43
C VAL A 121 -21.93 11.40 26.51
#